data_AF-A0A248JWL5-F1
#
_entry.id   AF-A0A248JWL5-F1
#
_cell.length_a   1.000
_cell.length_b   1.000
_cell.length_c   1.000
_cell.angle_alpha   90.00
_cell.angle_beta   90.00
_cell.angle_gamma   90.00
#
_symmetry.space_group_name_H-M   'P 1'
#
loop_
_entity.id
_entity.type
_entity.pdbx_description
1 polymer ?
#
loop_
_entity_poly.entity_id
_entity_poly.type
_entity_poly.pdbx_seq_one_letter_code
_entity_poly.pdbx_strand_id
1 'polypeptide(L)'
;MTSFLSRLFATPAPEPVITVAEPVPQMAPALPAPPPGGTQFPVALVEAFSAFQAAASQPEASLERRRAMYTALKHLREAEAVARVTLSQVAAQKGGQGRAATGRHWAPQLQGLMAEMAALQAGMAAELKGRRSRLQGLLHVTRERTQDVRGYYPGRGRQVRVDAYQARHCVQFTA
;
A
#
# COMPACT_ATOMS: atom_id res chain seq x y z
N MET A 1 14.98 2.42 -62.88
CA MET A 1 14.77 3.07 -61.57
C MET A 1 13.73 2.27 -60.81
N THR A 2 14.18 1.40 -59.93
CA THR A 2 13.34 0.51 -59.12
C THR A 2 13.88 0.52 -57.70
N SER A 3 12.94 0.67 -56.76
CA SER A 3 13.06 1.07 -55.37
C SER A 3 13.99 0.22 -54.50
N PHE A 4 14.84 0.91 -53.72
CA PHE A 4 15.66 0.37 -52.62
C PHE A 4 14.84 -0.09 -51.39
N LEU A 5 13.50 -0.01 -51.43
CA LEU A 5 12.62 -0.27 -50.29
C LEU A 5 12.08 -1.70 -50.21
N SER A 6 12.39 -2.57 -51.18
CA SER A 6 11.85 -3.93 -51.25
C SER A 6 12.71 -4.99 -50.55
N ARG A 7 13.83 -4.62 -49.92
CA ARG A 7 14.79 -5.56 -49.30
C ARG A 7 14.79 -5.59 -47.77
N LEU A 8 13.90 -4.85 -47.10
CA LEU A 8 13.83 -4.82 -45.64
C LEU A 8 12.74 -5.72 -45.03
N PHE A 9 11.94 -6.43 -45.86
CA PHE A 9 10.77 -7.20 -45.38
C PHE A 9 10.74 -8.67 -45.80
N ALA A 10 11.88 -9.28 -46.12
CA ALA A 10 11.93 -10.68 -46.56
C ALA A 10 12.97 -11.50 -45.77
N THR A 11 12.75 -11.66 -44.47
CA THR A 11 13.24 -12.82 -43.71
C THR A 11 12.20 -13.17 -42.64
N PRO A 12 11.60 -14.37 -42.64
CA PRO A 12 10.75 -14.81 -41.54
C PRO A 12 11.60 -15.02 -40.29
N ALA A 13 11.28 -14.27 -39.23
CA ALA A 13 11.88 -14.48 -37.91
C ALA A 13 11.37 -15.80 -37.33
N PRO A 14 12.23 -16.60 -36.66
CA PRO A 14 11.81 -17.83 -36.00
C PRO A 14 10.83 -17.52 -34.87
N GLU A 15 9.75 -18.29 -34.81
CA GLU A 15 8.70 -18.18 -33.80
C GLU A 15 9.31 -18.25 -32.39
N PRO A 16 9.01 -17.30 -31.49
CA PRO A 16 9.36 -17.46 -30.09
C PRO A 16 8.45 -18.56 -29.52
N VAL A 17 9.03 -19.74 -29.31
CA VAL A 17 8.45 -20.75 -28.44
C VAL A 17 8.37 -20.14 -27.05
N ILE A 18 7.21 -19.59 -26.71
CA ILE A 18 6.86 -19.24 -25.35
C ILE A 18 6.67 -20.58 -24.64
N THR A 19 7.76 -21.09 -24.06
CA THR A 19 7.67 -22.07 -22.99
C THR A 19 6.92 -21.38 -21.86
N VAL A 20 5.62 -21.67 -21.76
CA VAL A 20 4.86 -21.44 -20.54
C VAL A 20 5.54 -22.30 -19.49
N ALA A 21 6.45 -21.69 -18.73
CA ALA A 21 6.95 -22.28 -17.50
C ALA A 21 5.71 -22.53 -16.65
N GLU A 22 5.42 -23.82 -16.46
CA GLU A 22 4.51 -24.33 -15.44
C GLU A 22 4.74 -23.52 -14.15
N PRO A 23 3.71 -22.96 -13.52
CA PRO A 23 3.91 -22.18 -12.32
C PRO A 23 4.47 -23.13 -11.26
N VAL A 24 5.77 -23.04 -11.01
CA VAL A 24 6.43 -23.69 -9.88
C VAL A 24 5.60 -23.30 -8.66
N PRO A 25 5.00 -24.26 -7.93
CA PRO A 25 4.26 -23.93 -6.72
C PRO A 25 5.22 -23.18 -5.82
N GLN A 26 4.92 -21.90 -5.56
CA GLN A 26 5.66 -21.09 -4.61
C GLN A 26 5.53 -21.81 -3.26
N MET A 27 6.56 -22.59 -2.91
CA MET A 27 6.71 -23.18 -1.60
C MET A 27 6.56 -22.05 -0.59
N ALA A 28 5.49 -22.12 0.22
CA ALA A 28 5.34 -21.25 1.37
C ALA A 28 6.67 -21.29 2.15
N PRO A 29 7.19 -20.14 2.63
CA PRO A 29 8.44 -20.11 3.37
C PRO A 29 8.34 -21.12 4.51
N ALA A 30 9.16 -22.18 4.46
CA ALA A 30 9.12 -23.25 5.44
C ALA A 30 9.50 -22.65 6.79
N LEU A 31 8.50 -22.48 7.67
CA LEU A 31 8.74 -21.99 9.02
C LEU A 31 9.69 -22.96 9.74
N PRO A 32 10.68 -22.45 10.48
CA PRO A 32 11.61 -23.30 11.20
C PRO A 32 10.82 -24.23 12.14
N ALA A 33 11.27 -25.47 12.29
CA ALA A 33 10.62 -26.41 13.19
C ALA A 33 10.58 -25.86 14.63
N PRO A 34 9.51 -26.11 15.39
CA PRO A 34 9.39 -25.59 16.74
C PRO A 34 10.36 -26.35 17.66
N PRO A 35 10.93 -25.69 18.67
CA PRO A 35 11.73 -26.38 19.68
C PRO A 35 10.89 -27.43 20.43
N PRO A 36 11.53 -28.43 21.08
CA PRO A 36 10.82 -29.39 21.90
C PRO A 36 10.04 -28.68 23.00
N GLY A 37 8.75 -28.99 23.11
CA GLY A 37 7.84 -28.29 24.02
C GLY A 37 7.39 -26.90 23.53
N GLY A 38 7.82 -26.45 22.35
CA GLY A 38 7.34 -25.23 21.71
C GLY A 38 6.13 -25.45 20.80
N THR A 39 5.66 -24.38 20.18
CA THR A 39 4.61 -24.41 19.14
C THR A 39 5.05 -23.62 17.91
N GLN A 40 4.52 -24.02 16.77
CA GLN A 40 4.77 -23.33 15.50
C GLN A 40 4.27 -21.88 15.52
N PHE A 41 4.91 -21.04 14.72
CA PHE A 41 4.47 -19.65 14.54
C PHE A 41 3.08 -19.61 13.88
N PRO A 42 2.13 -18.78 14.35
CA PRO A 42 0.79 -18.74 13.79
C PRO A 42 0.80 -18.18 12.36
N VAL A 43 0.45 -19.02 11.38
CA VAL A 43 0.37 -18.63 9.96
C VAL A 43 -0.63 -17.50 9.75
N ALA A 44 -1.75 -17.51 10.48
CA ALA A 44 -2.76 -16.45 10.45
C ALA A 44 -2.19 -15.05 10.74
N LEU A 45 -1.12 -14.95 11.53
CA LEU A 45 -0.47 -13.67 11.82
C LEU A 45 0.36 -13.18 10.64
N VAL A 46 1.03 -14.09 9.92
CA VAL A 46 1.74 -13.79 8.66
C VAL A 46 0.75 -13.36 7.58
N GLU A 47 -0.35 -14.11 7.43
CA GLU A 47 -1.40 -13.83 6.42
C GLU A 47 -2.12 -12.50 6.70
N ALA A 48 -2.48 -12.23 7.96
CA ALA A 48 -3.12 -10.96 8.31
C ALA A 48 -2.17 -9.78 8.08
N PHE A 49 -0.88 -9.98 8.32
CA PHE A 49 0.12 -8.94 8.08
C PHE A 49 0.38 -8.71 6.58
N SER A 50 0.46 -9.77 5.77
CA SER A 50 0.61 -9.63 4.32
C SER A 50 -0.61 -8.97 3.69
N ALA A 51 -1.82 -9.26 4.17
CA ALA A 51 -3.05 -8.56 3.76
C ALA A 51 -2.98 -7.06 4.10
N PHE A 52 -2.45 -6.70 5.27
CA PHE A 52 -2.24 -5.30 5.64
C PHE A 52 -1.21 -4.61 4.75
N GLN A 53 -0.09 -5.26 4.45
CA GLN A 53 0.91 -4.73 3.51
C GLN A 53 0.34 -4.50 2.12
N ALA A 54 -0.41 -5.48 1.60
CA ALA A 54 -1.06 -5.39 0.29
C ALA A 54 -2.08 -4.24 0.24
N ALA A 55 -2.82 -3.99 1.32
CA ALA A 55 -3.69 -2.84 1.42
C ALA A 55 -2.91 -1.52 1.50
N ALA A 56 -1.77 -1.51 2.21
CA ALA A 56 -0.94 -0.31 2.38
C ALA A 56 -0.22 0.10 1.09
N SER A 57 0.15 -0.85 0.22
CA SER A 57 0.88 -0.62 -1.03
C SER A 57 0.04 -0.09 -2.19
N GLN A 58 -1.29 -0.04 -2.03
CA GLN A 58 -2.18 0.49 -3.07
C GLN A 58 -1.87 1.97 -3.36
N PRO A 59 -1.65 2.33 -4.65
CA PRO A 59 -1.41 3.72 -5.04
C PRO A 59 -2.70 4.53 -4.88
N GLU A 60 -2.56 5.71 -4.26
CA GLU A 60 -3.63 6.65 -3.87
C GLU A 60 -4.44 6.32 -2.61
N ALA A 61 -4.84 7.35 -1.85
CA ALA A 61 -5.86 7.19 -0.80
C ALA A 61 -7.25 7.22 -1.40
N SER A 62 -7.61 6.10 -2.01
CA SER A 62 -8.99 5.81 -2.33
C SER A 62 -9.78 5.46 -1.06
N LEU A 63 -11.10 5.49 -1.19
CA LEU A 63 -11.99 4.99 -0.16
C LEU A 63 -11.84 3.46 0.02
N GLU A 64 -11.56 2.76 -1.08
CA GLU A 64 -11.31 1.31 -1.12
C GLU A 64 -10.06 0.92 -0.33
N ARG A 65 -8.95 1.65 -0.53
CA ARG A 65 -7.72 1.45 0.26
C ARG A 65 -7.99 1.56 1.76
N ARG A 66 -8.74 2.59 2.17
CA ARG A 66 -9.11 2.79 3.58
C ARG A 66 -9.96 1.64 4.13
N ARG A 67 -10.92 1.13 3.35
CA ARG A 67 -11.73 -0.04 3.73
C ARG A 67 -10.87 -1.30 3.84
N ALA A 68 -10.02 -1.55 2.85
CA ALA A 68 -9.11 -2.70 2.83
C ALA A 68 -8.16 -2.68 4.03
N MET A 69 -7.55 -1.52 4.32
CA MET A 69 -6.69 -1.34 5.49
C MET A 69 -7.44 -1.55 6.81
N TYR A 70 -8.67 -1.03 6.93
CA TYR A 70 -9.49 -1.24 8.13
C TYR A 70 -9.78 -2.73 8.37
N THR A 71 -10.20 -3.45 7.33
CA THR A 71 -10.46 -4.89 7.39
C THR A 71 -9.17 -5.66 7.73
N ALA A 72 -8.06 -5.33 7.08
CA ALA A 72 -6.78 -5.97 7.37
C ALA A 72 -6.29 -5.72 8.81
N LEU A 73 -6.47 -4.50 9.34
CA LEU A 73 -6.15 -4.19 10.74
C LEU A 73 -7.05 -4.95 11.73
N LYS A 74 -8.33 -5.16 11.39
CA LYS A 74 -9.22 -5.99 12.20
C LYS A 74 -8.71 -7.44 12.24
N HIS A 75 -8.37 -8.01 11.09
CA HIS A 75 -7.82 -9.36 11.02
C HIS A 75 -6.47 -9.48 11.72
N LEU A 76 -5.62 -8.46 11.65
CA LEU A 76 -4.34 -8.46 12.36
C LEU A 76 -4.54 -8.49 13.89
N ARG A 77 -5.53 -7.75 14.41
CA ARG A 77 -5.90 -7.79 15.84
C ARG A 77 -6.47 -9.15 16.25
N GLU A 78 -7.29 -9.76 15.41
CA GLU A 78 -7.83 -11.09 15.65
C GLU A 78 -6.70 -12.14 15.68
N ALA A 79 -5.77 -12.08 14.71
CA ALA A 79 -4.61 -12.97 14.65
C ALA A 79 -3.67 -12.77 15.86
N GLU A 80 -3.47 -11.52 16.31
CA GLU A 80 -2.72 -11.23 17.53
C GLU A 80 -3.39 -11.84 18.77
N ALA A 81 -4.71 -11.73 18.88
CA ALA A 81 -5.46 -12.34 19.98
C ALA A 81 -5.29 -13.87 20.00
N VAL A 82 -5.36 -14.51 18.83
CA VAL A 82 -5.10 -15.95 18.68
C VAL A 82 -3.66 -16.30 19.07
N ALA A 83 -2.67 -15.50 18.69
CA ALA A 83 -1.27 -15.70 19.10
C ALA A 83 -1.10 -15.59 20.63
N ARG A 84 -1.82 -14.68 21.29
CA ARG A 84 -1.81 -14.56 22.76
C ARG A 84 -2.46 -15.76 23.45
N VAL A 85 -3.61 -16.22 22.93
CA VAL A 85 -4.31 -17.40 23.46
C VAL A 85 -3.50 -18.67 23.27
N THR A 86 -2.83 -18.83 22.13
CA THR A 86 -1.95 -19.99 21.89
C THR A 86 -0.76 -19.99 22.85
N LEU A 87 -0.15 -18.83 23.14
CA LEU A 87 0.90 -18.73 24.16
C LEU A 87 0.40 -19.07 25.58
N SER A 88 -0.83 -18.69 25.94
CA SER A 88 -1.39 -19.04 27.25
C SER A 88 -1.72 -20.52 27.35
N GLN A 89 -2.23 -21.13 26.27
CA GLN A 89 -2.45 -22.58 26.19
C GLN A 89 -1.14 -23.36 26.31
N VAL A 90 -0.08 -22.92 25.65
CA VAL A 90 1.25 -23.53 25.79
C VAL A 90 1.74 -23.44 27.24
N ALA A 91 1.55 -22.30 27.90
CA ALA A 91 1.90 -22.14 29.30
C ALA A 91 1.13 -23.11 30.21
N ALA A 92 -0.15 -23.35 29.91
CA ALA A 92 -1.00 -24.27 30.66
C ALA A 92 -0.63 -25.75 30.42
N GLN A 93 -0.28 -26.13 29.20
CA GLN A 93 0.02 -27.53 28.84
C GLN A 93 1.46 -27.95 29.12
N LYS A 94 2.41 -27.04 28.86
CA LYS A 94 3.86 -27.34 28.83
C LYS A 94 4.64 -26.51 29.86
N GLY A 95 3.93 -25.82 30.75
CA GLY A 95 4.49 -24.99 31.81
C GLY A 95 5.23 -23.74 31.30
N GLY A 96 5.92 -23.07 32.23
CA GLY A 96 6.72 -21.88 31.92
C GLY A 96 7.85 -22.14 30.93
N GLN A 97 8.39 -23.36 30.90
CA GLN A 97 9.47 -23.74 30.00
C GLN A 97 8.99 -23.84 28.54
N GLY A 98 7.84 -24.44 28.28
CA GLY A 98 7.24 -24.47 26.94
C GLY A 98 6.90 -23.08 26.43
N ARG A 99 6.35 -22.21 27.29
CA ARG A 99 6.07 -20.81 26.95
C ARG A 99 7.35 -20.05 26.59
N ALA A 100 8.41 -20.21 27.37
CA ALA A 100 9.69 -19.56 27.11
C ALA A 100 10.33 -20.05 25.80
N ALA A 101 10.24 -21.35 25.52
CA ALA A 101 10.73 -21.94 24.26
C ALA A 101 9.96 -21.40 23.05
N THR A 102 8.63 -21.38 23.10
CA THR A 102 7.79 -20.78 22.05
C THR A 102 8.09 -19.29 21.87
N GLY A 103 8.20 -18.52 22.95
CA GLY A 103 8.51 -17.09 22.88
C GLY A 103 9.86 -16.81 22.20
N ARG A 104 10.90 -17.59 22.53
CA ARG A 104 12.22 -17.49 21.86
C ARG A 104 12.15 -17.88 20.39
N HIS A 105 11.35 -18.89 20.06
CA HIS A 105 11.16 -19.35 18.69
C HIS A 105 10.42 -18.33 17.82
N TRP A 106 9.43 -17.63 18.38
CA TRP A 106 8.63 -16.62 17.68
C TRP A 106 9.28 -15.24 17.62
N ALA A 107 10.21 -14.96 18.53
CA ALA A 107 10.87 -13.65 18.66
C ALA A 107 11.42 -13.09 17.33
N PRO A 108 12.19 -13.84 16.51
CA PRO A 108 12.74 -13.28 15.28
C PRO A 108 11.65 -12.90 14.26
N GLN A 109 10.60 -13.70 14.11
CA GLN A 109 9.49 -13.39 13.21
C GLN A 109 8.72 -12.16 13.71
N LEU A 110 8.41 -12.10 15.01
CA LEU A 110 7.73 -10.94 15.60
C LEU A 110 8.57 -9.66 15.46
N GLN A 111 9.89 -9.74 15.64
CA GLN A 111 10.79 -8.60 15.44
C GLN A 111 10.78 -8.11 13.99
N GLY A 112 10.85 -9.03 13.02
CA GLY A 112 10.73 -8.69 11.60
C GLY A 112 9.41 -7.99 11.28
N LEU A 113 8.29 -8.56 11.72
CA LEU A 113 6.95 -7.99 11.52
C LEU A 113 6.79 -6.61 12.18
N MET A 114 7.34 -6.41 13.39
CA MET A 114 7.33 -5.12 14.07
C MET A 114 8.16 -4.07 13.31
N ALA A 115 9.32 -4.45 12.77
CA ALA A 115 10.16 -3.56 11.98
C ALA A 115 9.46 -3.13 10.68
N GLU A 116 8.85 -4.08 9.96
CA GLU A 116 8.05 -3.80 8.77
C GLU A 116 6.82 -2.93 9.11
N MET A 117 6.16 -3.18 10.24
CA MET A 117 5.06 -2.33 10.72
C MET A 117 5.52 -0.89 10.97
N ALA A 118 6.67 -0.70 11.61
CA ALA A 118 7.22 0.62 11.89
C ALA A 118 7.54 1.37 10.58
N ALA A 119 8.09 0.68 9.58
CA ALA A 119 8.35 1.25 8.26
C ALA A 119 7.05 1.69 7.55
N LEU A 120 6.01 0.85 7.59
CA LEU A 120 4.69 1.19 7.03
C LEU A 120 4.05 2.39 7.74
N GLN A 121 4.13 2.44 9.07
CA GLN A 121 3.64 3.56 9.86
C GLN A 121 4.36 4.87 9.52
N ALA A 122 5.68 4.84 9.37
CA ALA A 122 6.47 5.99 8.95
C ALA A 122 6.08 6.45 7.53
N GLY A 123 5.90 5.52 6.60
CA GLY A 123 5.44 5.81 5.23
C GLY A 123 4.06 6.48 5.21
N MET A 124 3.09 5.94 5.97
CA MET A 124 1.77 6.53 6.10
C MET A 124 1.80 7.92 6.75
N ALA A 125 2.64 8.12 7.77
CA ALA A 125 2.80 9.42 8.41
C ALA A 125 3.37 10.47 7.44
N ALA A 126 4.36 10.08 6.62
CA ALA A 126 4.91 10.94 5.58
C ALA A 126 3.85 11.29 4.51
N GLU A 127 3.04 10.31 4.10
CA GLU A 127 1.93 10.49 3.16
C GLU A 127 0.88 11.49 3.70
N LEU A 128 0.45 11.33 4.95
CA LEU A 128 -0.50 12.24 5.61
C LEU A 128 0.08 13.65 5.78
N LYS A 129 1.37 13.77 6.11
CA LYS A 129 2.07 15.06 6.18
C LYS A 129 2.11 15.75 4.82
N GLY A 130 2.41 15.01 3.75
CA GLY A 130 2.40 15.51 2.37
C GLY A 130 1.00 15.93 1.89
N ARG A 131 -0.05 15.22 2.33
CA ARG A 131 -1.43 15.66 2.05
C ARG A 131 -1.81 16.92 2.79
N ARG A 132 -1.44 17.02 4.07
CA ARG A 132 -1.71 18.22 4.88
C ARG A 132 -1.07 19.45 4.25
N SER A 133 0.18 19.37 3.80
CA SER A 133 0.85 20.49 3.14
C SER A 133 0.18 20.87 1.82
N ARG A 134 -0.20 19.89 0.99
CA ARG A 134 -0.96 20.14 -0.26
C ARG A 134 -2.30 20.82 0.01
N LEU A 135 -3.05 20.36 1.02
CA LEU A 135 -4.32 20.98 1.43
C LEU A 135 -4.12 22.40 1.95
N GLN A 136 -3.08 22.66 2.75
CA GLN A 136 -2.74 24.00 3.21
C GLN A 136 -2.38 24.93 2.04
N GLY A 137 -1.62 24.44 1.05
CA GLY A 137 -1.31 25.18 -0.17
C GLY A 137 -2.57 25.52 -0.98
N LEU A 138 -3.47 24.55 -1.16
CA LEU A 138 -4.76 24.80 -1.84
C LEU A 138 -5.59 25.84 -1.09
N LEU A 139 -5.70 25.73 0.24
CA LEU A 139 -6.43 26.71 1.06
C LEU A 139 -5.81 28.10 0.97
N HIS A 140 -4.48 28.20 0.94
CA HIS A 140 -3.79 29.47 0.77
C HIS A 140 -4.10 30.11 -0.59
N VAL A 141 -3.94 29.36 -1.69
CA VAL A 141 -4.28 29.83 -3.05
C VAL A 141 -5.76 30.23 -3.15
N THR A 142 -6.66 29.47 -2.54
CA THR A 142 -8.09 29.85 -2.53
C THR A 142 -8.33 31.15 -1.76
N ARG A 143 -7.62 31.38 -0.65
CA ARG A 143 -7.76 32.62 0.14
C ARG A 143 -7.22 33.82 -0.62
N GLU A 144 -6.04 33.71 -1.22
CA GLU A 144 -5.47 34.75 -2.06
C GLU A 144 -6.41 35.11 -3.21
N ARG A 145 -6.94 34.10 -3.93
CA ARG A 145 -7.90 34.33 -5.02
C ARG A 145 -9.23 34.95 -4.57
N THR A 146 -9.68 34.67 -3.34
CA THR A 146 -10.89 35.32 -2.79
C THR A 146 -10.63 36.76 -2.33
N GLN A 147 -9.39 37.10 -1.98
CA GLN A 147 -8.98 38.45 -1.58
C GLN A 147 -8.61 39.31 -2.78
N ASP A 148 -8.13 38.70 -3.86
CA ASP A 148 -8.00 39.32 -5.18
C ASP A 148 -9.40 39.54 -5.78
N VAL A 149 -10.06 40.62 -5.35
CA VAL A 149 -11.23 41.23 -6.02
C VAL A 149 -10.80 41.92 -7.33
N ARG A 150 -9.83 41.36 -8.06
CA ARG A 150 -9.56 41.76 -9.43
C ARG A 150 -10.53 41.01 -10.31
N GLY A 151 -11.73 41.60 -10.44
CA GLY A 151 -12.71 41.17 -11.43
C GLY A 151 -12.03 40.92 -12.77
N TYR A 152 -12.46 39.87 -13.44
CA TYR A 152 -11.99 39.51 -14.77
C TYR A 152 -12.08 40.73 -15.70
N TYR A 153 -10.94 41.15 -16.26
CA TYR A 153 -10.86 42.17 -17.30
C TYR A 153 -10.69 41.47 -18.65
N PRO A 154 -11.77 41.17 -19.39
CA PRO A 154 -11.63 40.80 -20.78
C PRO A 154 -10.97 41.96 -21.52
N GLY A 155 -10.08 41.67 -22.46
CA GLY A 155 -9.30 42.66 -23.23
C GLY A 155 -10.10 43.73 -23.99
N ARG A 156 -11.42 43.77 -23.84
CA ARG A 156 -12.30 44.88 -24.25
C ARG A 156 -13.04 45.45 -23.03
N GLY A 157 -12.35 46.28 -22.26
CA GLY A 157 -12.88 47.51 -21.64
C GLY A 157 -14.08 47.46 -20.67
N ARG A 158 -14.62 46.30 -20.28
CA ARG A 158 -15.68 46.26 -19.24
C ARG A 158 -15.36 45.21 -18.19
N GLN A 159 -15.26 45.68 -16.94
CA GLN A 159 -15.02 44.86 -15.76
C GLN A 159 -16.27 43.98 -15.53
N VAL A 160 -16.12 42.67 -15.66
CA VAL A 160 -17.20 41.72 -15.35
C VAL A 160 -17.02 41.30 -13.89
N ARG A 161 -18.02 41.60 -13.05
CA ARG A 161 -18.08 41.01 -11.72
C ARG A 161 -18.35 39.51 -11.89
N VAL A 162 -17.36 38.70 -11.53
CA VAL A 162 -17.51 37.24 -11.51
C VAL A 162 -18.20 36.89 -10.20
N ASP A 163 -19.48 36.54 -10.26
CA ASP A 163 -20.18 36.00 -9.10
C ASP A 163 -19.54 34.66 -8.70
N ALA A 164 -19.43 34.42 -7.39
CA ALA A 164 -18.65 33.36 -6.76
C ALA A 164 -18.91 31.91 -7.28
N TYR A 165 -19.98 31.69 -8.03
CA TYR A 165 -20.31 30.42 -8.65
C TYR A 165 -19.48 30.08 -9.90
N GLN A 166 -19.01 31.06 -10.66
CA GLN A 166 -18.38 30.83 -11.97
C GLN A 166 -16.89 30.45 -11.90
N ALA A 167 -16.21 30.71 -10.78
CA ALA A 167 -14.79 30.38 -10.61
C ALA A 167 -14.50 28.87 -10.48
N ARG A 168 -15.54 28.02 -10.36
CA ARG A 168 -15.39 26.57 -10.13
C ARG A 168 -15.06 25.76 -11.39
N HIS A 169 -15.16 26.33 -12.59
CA HIS A 169 -15.15 25.57 -13.83
C HIS A 169 -13.88 25.66 -14.69
N CYS A 170 -12.85 26.39 -14.27
CA CYS A 170 -11.62 26.53 -15.05
C CYS A 170 -10.42 25.88 -14.36
N VAL A 171 -10.44 24.55 -14.28
CA VAL A 171 -9.21 23.74 -14.20
C VAL A 171 -9.23 22.81 -15.40
N GLN A 172 -8.73 23.30 -16.53
CA GLN A 172 -8.35 22.42 -17.64
C GLN A 172 -7.05 21.73 -17.22
N PHE A 173 -7.12 20.42 -17.00
CA PHE A 173 -5.93 19.56 -17.00
C PHE A 173 -5.51 19.36 -18.45
N THR A 174 -4.36 19.88 -18.84
CA THR A 174 -3.69 19.45 -20.07
C THR A 174 -2.97 18.13 -19.82
N ALA A 175 -3.17 17.19 -20.74
CA ALA A 175 -2.59 15.85 -20.77
C ALA A 175 -1.07 15.84 -20.93
#